data_AF-A0AAE2SAE8-F1
#
_entry.id   AF-A0AAE2SAE8-F1
#
_cell.length_a   1.000
_cell.length_b   1.000
_cell.length_c   1.000
_cell.angle_alpha   90.00
_cell.angle_beta   90.00
_cell.angle_gamma   90.00
#
_symmetry.space_group_name_H-M   'P 1'
#
loop_
_entity.id
_entity.type
_entity.pdbx_description
1 polymer ?
#
loop_
_entity_poly.entity_id
_entity_poly.type
_entity_poly.pdbx_seq_one_letter_code
_entity_poly.pdbx_strand_id
1 'polypeptide(L)'
;MDPDDQKCPHCGKLPTGKKQGKSLPRANVATLGAAHAGGMSRSGLTQDALEIQQAAAVGDDAKGRIKRTKRREARSKKVIVLLSVWLLLMALTVGLVKYFGDEDGEGEDLALIEERARMQREAELLAAKNVIKEALPICKNTLIGFLNATDAAGKAQYVYQGRELASQMSLYYRRNPSFSSVRSQAQIVRAELLKGTKYPTIGAICANQQKELFEAAFVKVGPEWKLDWKFMMRYDDRSWSLFPSGDEGDEGEFRLYMRVRDSNKKFDQEEISLVFYKPQIYRDGEFRGEPSPTVRVPVDSALGRQIIEMAGHEDDMKKDAYGFTLVTLDPPGYHRVRVKMRLHKDGLEKEFELLEILAQHWYGADVLSEELAPADASAADA
;
A
#
# COMPACT_ATOMS: atom_id res chain seq x y z
N MET A 1 17.26 3.15 22.66
CA MET A 1 16.17 4.06 23.02
C MET A 1 16.08 4.10 24.53
N ASP A 2 16.27 5.29 25.09
CA ASP A 2 16.33 5.53 26.53
C ASP A 2 14.92 5.37 27.15
N PRO A 3 14.74 4.64 28.26
CA PRO A 3 13.42 4.46 28.89
C PRO A 3 12.83 5.76 29.48
N ASP A 4 13.55 6.87 29.46
CA ASP A 4 13.10 8.18 29.94
C ASP A 4 12.34 9.03 28.89
N ASP A 5 12.17 8.54 27.65
CA ASP A 5 11.55 9.29 26.54
C ASP A 5 10.09 8.93 26.20
N GLN A 6 9.38 8.18 27.04
CA GLN A 6 7.94 7.94 26.83
C GLN A 6 7.08 9.14 27.25
N LYS A 7 6.76 9.99 26.28
CA LYS A 7 5.71 11.03 26.41
C LYS A 7 4.33 10.42 26.17
N CYS A 8 3.31 10.93 26.87
CA CYS A 8 1.93 10.54 26.61
C CYS A 8 1.50 11.00 25.19
N PRO A 9 0.99 10.10 24.32
CA PRO A 9 0.65 10.43 22.93
C PRO A 9 -0.56 11.38 22.80
N HIS A 10 -1.29 11.67 23.87
CA HIS A 10 -2.45 12.55 23.84
C HIS A 10 -2.19 13.97 24.38
N CYS A 11 -1.12 14.18 25.16
CA CYS A 11 -0.89 15.49 25.79
C CYS A 11 0.59 15.93 25.86
N GLY A 12 1.53 15.11 25.39
CA GLY A 12 2.95 15.46 25.28
C GLY A 12 3.69 15.69 26.60
N LYS A 13 3.03 15.50 27.75
CA LYS A 13 3.64 15.66 29.08
C LYS A 13 4.35 14.38 29.52
N LEU A 14 5.48 14.56 30.19
CA LEU A 14 6.24 13.48 30.83
C LEU A 14 5.43 12.92 32.03
N PRO A 15 5.43 11.59 32.25
CA PRO A 15 4.79 11.00 33.41
C PRO A 15 5.54 11.43 34.69
N THR A 16 4.88 12.17 35.57
CA THR A 16 5.44 12.54 36.88
C THR A 16 5.40 11.34 37.82
N GLY A 17 6.36 10.43 37.67
CA GLY A 17 6.66 9.34 38.60
C GLY A 17 7.82 9.71 39.51
N LYS A 18 7.54 10.00 40.79
CA LYS A 18 8.55 10.26 41.82
C LYS A 18 9.49 9.06 41.96
N LYS A 19 10.78 9.27 41.74
CA LYS A 19 11.86 8.30 42.00
C LYS A 19 11.91 7.96 43.49
N GLN A 20 11.88 6.67 43.85
CA GLN A 20 12.34 6.18 45.14
C GLN A 20 13.32 5.01 44.94
N GLY A 21 14.60 5.31 45.15
CA GLY A 21 15.66 4.34 45.32
C GLY A 21 15.63 3.71 46.71
N LYS A 22 16.14 2.48 46.78
CA LYS A 22 16.17 1.59 47.95
C LYS A 22 16.98 2.13 49.13
N SER A 23 16.46 1.93 50.35
CA SER A 23 17.10 1.29 51.54
C SER A 23 16.71 1.95 52.89
N LEU A 24 16.29 1.09 53.82
CA LEU A 24 16.05 1.32 55.27
C LEU A 24 17.37 1.70 56.01
N PRO A 25 17.39 2.33 57.21
CA PRO A 25 16.63 1.88 58.40
C PRO A 25 16.24 2.91 59.52
N ARG A 26 15.41 2.40 60.46
CA ARG A 26 15.30 2.70 61.91
C ARG A 26 14.84 4.08 62.43
N ALA A 27 13.62 4.03 62.98
CA ALA A 27 13.25 4.23 64.38
C ALA A 27 13.28 5.64 65.04
N ASN A 28 12.11 5.95 65.63
CA ASN A 28 11.81 6.72 66.85
C ASN A 28 11.94 8.26 66.80
N VAL A 29 11.10 9.08 67.47
CA VAL A 29 9.82 9.02 68.20
C VAL A 29 9.49 10.49 68.57
N ALA A 30 8.20 10.84 68.56
CA ALA A 30 7.49 11.91 69.30
C ALA A 30 7.90 13.40 69.24
N THR A 31 6.91 14.27 68.99
CA THR A 31 6.19 15.10 69.99
C THR A 31 5.15 15.98 69.26
N LEU A 32 3.84 15.79 69.49
CA LEU A 32 2.96 16.57 70.40
C LEU A 32 2.88 18.08 70.12
N GLY A 33 1.70 18.53 69.68
CA GLY A 33 1.32 19.95 69.64
C GLY A 33 -0.09 20.13 69.07
N ALA A 34 -1.05 20.37 69.95
CA ALA A 34 -2.48 20.45 69.70
C ALA A 34 -2.93 21.78 69.10
N ALA A 35 -4.02 21.75 68.32
CA ALA A 35 -5.21 22.62 68.40
C ALA A 35 -5.89 22.78 67.02
N HIS A 36 -7.02 22.09 66.79
CA HIS A 36 -8.33 22.75 66.74
C HIS A 36 -9.45 21.75 66.44
N ALA A 37 -10.57 22.02 67.08
CA ALA A 37 -11.75 21.19 67.18
C ALA A 37 -12.71 21.41 66.01
N GLY A 38 -13.48 20.38 65.65
CA GLY A 38 -14.76 20.54 64.94
C GLY A 38 -15.12 19.42 63.96
N GLY A 39 -15.95 18.47 64.38
CA GLY A 39 -16.89 17.74 63.50
C GLY A 39 -16.48 16.35 62.99
N MET A 40 -17.30 15.35 63.34
CA MET A 40 -17.26 13.91 62.97
C MET A 40 -17.32 13.70 61.43
N SER A 41 -16.86 12.62 60.79
CA SER A 41 -17.06 11.19 61.06
C SER A 41 -16.10 10.32 60.23
N ARG A 42 -15.60 9.23 60.81
CA ARG A 42 -14.73 8.19 60.20
C ARG A 42 -15.58 7.09 59.54
N SER A 43 -15.16 6.59 58.38
CA SER A 43 -15.34 5.17 58.01
C SER A 43 -14.32 4.76 56.95
N GLY A 44 -13.34 3.97 57.36
CA GLY A 44 -12.27 3.47 56.50
C GLY A 44 -11.29 2.63 57.30
N LEU A 45 -11.77 1.54 57.90
CA LEU A 45 -10.95 0.49 58.51
C LEU A 45 -11.70 -0.83 58.33
N THR A 46 -11.07 -1.75 57.62
CA THR A 46 -11.58 -3.08 57.31
C THR A 46 -11.44 -4.00 58.53
N GLN A 47 -12.43 -4.88 58.68
CA GLN A 47 -12.68 -5.75 59.83
C GLN A 47 -11.48 -6.67 60.17
N ASP A 48 -10.67 -7.01 59.18
CA ASP A 48 -9.50 -7.90 59.33
C ASP A 48 -8.38 -7.30 60.21
N ALA A 49 -8.26 -5.98 60.28
CA ALA A 49 -7.24 -5.32 61.10
C ALA A 49 -7.54 -5.41 62.61
N LEU A 50 -8.81 -5.64 62.98
CA LEU A 50 -9.27 -5.71 64.36
C LEU A 50 -9.07 -7.10 64.96
N GLU A 51 -9.22 -8.16 64.16
CA GLU A 51 -9.01 -9.55 64.60
C GLU A 51 -7.52 -9.87 64.86
N ILE A 52 -6.60 -9.31 64.07
CA ILE A 52 -5.16 -9.54 64.23
C ILE A 52 -4.63 -8.89 65.52
N GLN A 53 -5.18 -7.75 65.95
CA GLN A 53 -4.79 -7.10 67.21
C GLN A 53 -5.39 -7.77 68.44
N GLN A 54 -6.57 -8.40 68.33
CA GLN A 54 -7.18 -9.13 69.44
C GLN A 54 -6.49 -10.48 69.72
N ALA A 55 -5.94 -11.14 68.69
CA ALA A 55 -5.18 -12.38 68.87
C ALA A 55 -3.78 -12.16 69.49
N ALA A 56 -3.22 -10.95 69.40
CA ALA A 56 -1.90 -10.63 69.95
C ALA A 56 -1.90 -10.22 71.43
N ALA A 57 -3.07 -10.03 72.05
CA ALA A 57 -3.22 -9.52 73.42
C ALA A 57 -3.53 -10.60 74.48
N VAL A 58 -3.58 -11.88 74.10
CA VAL A 58 -3.89 -13.00 75.01
C VAL A 58 -2.75 -14.00 74.98
N GLY A 59 -1.69 -13.75 75.76
CA GLY A 59 -0.58 -14.70 75.85
C GLY A 59 0.66 -14.20 76.58
N ASP A 60 0.52 -13.34 77.58
CA ASP A 60 1.60 -13.04 78.53
C ASP A 60 1.24 -13.71 79.87
N ASP A 61 1.91 -14.81 80.20
CA ASP A 61 2.28 -15.14 81.58
C ASP A 61 3.13 -16.42 81.67
N ALA A 62 4.25 -16.28 82.41
CA ALA A 62 5.07 -17.30 83.10
C ALA A 62 6.54 -17.45 82.63
N LYS A 63 7.42 -16.83 83.42
CA LYS A 63 8.87 -17.03 83.45
C LYS A 63 9.24 -18.45 83.93
N GLY A 64 10.15 -19.13 83.22
CA GLY A 64 10.77 -20.38 83.68
C GLY A 64 11.97 -20.81 82.83
N ARG A 65 13.11 -21.04 83.48
CA ARG A 65 14.42 -21.39 82.90
C ARG A 65 14.55 -22.90 82.60
N ILE A 66 15.25 -23.24 81.51
CA ILE A 66 16.09 -24.45 81.29
C ILE A 66 15.36 -25.80 81.03
N LYS A 67 15.51 -26.41 79.83
CA LYS A 67 16.46 -27.53 79.48
C LYS A 67 16.08 -28.16 78.12
N ARG A 68 17.10 -28.40 77.28
CA ARG A 68 17.03 -29.23 76.06
C ARG A 68 16.57 -30.65 76.38
N THR A 69 15.64 -31.18 75.58
CA THR A 69 15.58 -32.62 75.27
C THR A 69 15.39 -32.82 73.77
N LYS A 70 16.43 -33.34 73.10
CA LYS A 70 16.36 -33.92 71.76
C LYS A 70 15.25 -34.98 71.73
N ARG A 71 14.27 -34.87 70.83
CA ARG A 71 13.40 -35.99 70.44
C ARG A 71 13.57 -36.25 68.95
N ARG A 72 14.11 -37.43 68.65
CA ARG A 72 14.49 -37.93 67.33
C ARG A 72 13.25 -38.27 66.49
N GLU A 73 13.45 -38.19 65.18
CA GLU A 73 12.49 -38.30 64.08
C GLU A 73 11.55 -39.50 64.14
N ALA A 74 10.28 -39.23 63.82
CA ALA A 74 9.44 -40.16 63.08
C ALA A 74 8.86 -39.38 61.89
N ARG A 75 9.65 -39.24 60.81
CA ARG A 75 9.11 -38.80 59.51
C ARG A 75 8.02 -39.79 59.14
N SER A 76 6.77 -39.36 59.23
CA SER A 76 5.64 -40.24 59.03
C SER A 76 5.69 -40.78 57.61
N LYS A 77 5.64 -42.12 57.46
CA LYS A 77 5.57 -42.81 56.16
C LYS A 77 4.46 -42.22 55.26
N LYS A 78 3.44 -41.60 55.87
CA LYS A 78 2.35 -40.88 55.20
C LYS A 78 2.82 -39.69 54.35
N VAL A 79 3.84 -38.94 54.79
CA VAL A 79 4.38 -37.80 54.01
C VAL A 79 5.14 -38.28 52.77
N ILE A 80 5.86 -39.39 52.89
CA ILE A 80 6.61 -39.97 51.76
C ILE A 80 5.64 -40.53 50.71
N VAL A 81 4.58 -41.21 51.14
CA VAL A 81 3.55 -41.72 50.22
C VAL A 81 2.82 -40.58 49.50
N LEU A 82 2.51 -39.49 50.19
CA LEU A 82 1.86 -38.32 49.57
C LEU A 82 2.75 -37.67 48.51
N LEU A 83 4.05 -37.54 48.78
CA LEU A 83 5.02 -37.02 47.82
C LEU A 83 5.19 -37.93 46.60
N SER A 84 5.19 -39.26 46.79
CA SER A 84 5.28 -40.19 45.65
C SER A 84 4.04 -40.14 44.77
N VAL A 85 2.84 -40.01 45.36
CA VAL A 85 1.59 -39.87 44.58
C VAL A 85 1.56 -38.55 43.82
N TRP A 86 2.04 -37.47 44.45
CA TRP A 86 2.10 -36.16 43.80
C TRP A 86 3.08 -36.13 42.61
N LEU A 87 4.27 -36.72 42.77
CA LEU A 87 5.23 -36.83 41.66
C LEU A 87 4.70 -37.68 40.50
N LEU A 88 3.96 -38.75 40.81
CA LEU A 88 3.37 -39.61 39.79
C LEU A 88 2.26 -38.88 39.03
N LEU A 89 1.48 -38.04 39.72
CA LEU A 89 0.45 -37.20 39.09
C LEU A 89 1.08 -36.12 38.19
N MET A 90 2.18 -35.48 38.64
CA MET A 90 2.94 -34.54 37.81
C MET A 90 3.52 -35.23 36.57
N ALA A 91 4.13 -36.41 36.72
CA ALA A 91 4.64 -37.18 35.58
C ALA A 91 3.53 -37.58 34.60
N LEU A 92 2.33 -37.91 35.10
CA LEU A 92 1.18 -38.26 34.28
C LEU A 92 0.59 -37.05 33.55
N THR A 93 0.57 -35.87 34.18
CA THR A 93 0.17 -34.62 33.51
C THR A 93 1.18 -34.19 32.43
N VAL A 94 2.49 -34.31 32.70
CA VAL A 94 3.53 -34.01 31.70
C VAL A 94 3.48 -35.05 30.57
N GLY A 95 3.25 -36.32 30.89
CA GLY A 95 3.06 -37.39 29.93
C GLY A 95 1.84 -37.15 29.03
N LEU A 96 0.71 -36.72 29.60
CA LEU A 96 -0.50 -36.35 28.86
C LEU A 96 -0.28 -35.13 27.97
N VAL A 97 0.36 -34.06 28.48
CA VAL A 97 0.67 -32.86 27.69
C VAL A 97 1.63 -33.18 26.54
N LYS A 98 2.58 -34.09 26.75
CA LYS A 98 3.51 -34.49 25.69
C LYS A 98 2.86 -35.45 24.69
N TYR A 99 2.02 -36.36 25.16
CA TYR A 99 1.31 -37.32 24.31
C TYR A 99 0.21 -36.67 23.45
N PHE A 100 -0.43 -35.62 23.97
CA PHE A 100 -1.44 -34.84 23.24
C PHE A 100 -0.91 -33.51 22.66
N GLY A 101 0.38 -33.20 22.85
CA GLY A 101 1.00 -31.95 22.40
C GLY A 101 2.01 -32.10 21.26
N ASP A 102 2.29 -33.33 20.82
CA ASP A 102 3.18 -33.65 19.68
C ASP A 102 2.40 -34.03 18.40
N GLU A 103 1.15 -33.56 18.23
CA GLU A 103 0.42 -33.64 16.95
C GLU A 103 0.41 -32.26 16.26
N ASP A 104 1.37 -32.06 15.36
CA ASP A 104 1.25 -31.49 13.99
C ASP A 104 0.45 -30.19 13.71
N GLY A 105 0.05 -29.42 14.72
CA GLY A 105 -0.88 -28.28 14.54
C GLY A 105 -0.33 -27.01 13.87
N GLU A 106 0.99 -26.77 13.84
CA GLU A 106 1.53 -25.51 13.29
C GLU A 106 1.86 -25.59 11.78
N GLY A 107 2.05 -26.80 11.24
CA GLY A 107 2.36 -27.02 9.81
C GLY A 107 1.14 -27.30 8.93
N GLU A 108 0.13 -28.01 9.45
CA GLU A 108 -1.13 -28.26 8.74
C GLU A 108 -1.92 -26.97 8.51
N ASP A 109 -1.93 -26.05 9.48
CA ASP A 109 -2.65 -24.78 9.35
C ASP A 109 -2.05 -23.88 8.26
N LEU A 110 -0.72 -23.81 8.15
CA LEU A 110 -0.06 -23.04 7.08
C LEU A 110 -0.28 -23.66 5.70
N ALA A 111 -0.22 -24.99 5.59
CA ALA A 111 -0.49 -25.70 4.33
C ALA A 111 -1.95 -25.56 3.89
N LEU A 112 -2.91 -25.62 4.83
CA LEU A 112 -4.34 -25.38 4.58
C LEU A 112 -4.63 -23.92 4.19
N ILE A 113 -3.94 -22.95 4.80
CA ILE A 113 -4.02 -21.54 4.42
C ILE A 113 -3.47 -21.33 2.99
N GLU A 114 -2.33 -21.93 2.67
CA GLU A 114 -1.73 -21.83 1.34
C GLU A 114 -2.63 -22.49 0.27
N GLU A 115 -3.17 -23.66 0.56
CA GLU A 115 -4.09 -24.37 -0.33
C GLU A 115 -5.40 -23.61 -0.55
N ARG A 116 -5.99 -23.05 0.51
CA ARG A 116 -7.16 -22.17 0.41
C ARG A 116 -6.84 -20.93 -0.41
N ALA A 117 -5.68 -20.30 -0.21
CA ALA A 117 -5.23 -19.15 -1.00
C ALA A 117 -4.98 -19.52 -2.47
N ARG A 118 -4.51 -20.74 -2.75
CA ARG A 118 -4.38 -21.26 -4.12
C ARG A 118 -5.74 -21.47 -4.78
N MET A 119 -6.67 -22.13 -4.09
CA MET A 119 -8.03 -22.33 -4.59
C MET A 119 -8.76 -21.01 -4.81
N GLN A 120 -8.61 -20.03 -3.92
CA GLN A 120 -9.15 -18.69 -4.10
C GLN A 120 -8.57 -18.01 -5.34
N ARG A 121 -7.24 -18.04 -5.53
CA ARG A 121 -6.58 -17.49 -6.71
C ARG A 121 -7.07 -18.14 -8.01
N GLU A 122 -7.24 -19.46 -8.00
CA GLU A 122 -7.78 -20.19 -9.16
C GLU A 122 -9.24 -19.82 -9.45
N ALA A 123 -10.07 -19.73 -8.41
CA ALA A 123 -11.46 -19.31 -8.53
C ALA A 123 -11.58 -17.86 -9.05
N GLU A 124 -10.76 -16.93 -8.55
CA GLU A 124 -10.68 -15.56 -9.03
C GLU A 124 -10.26 -15.49 -10.50
N LEU A 125 -9.27 -16.31 -10.89
CA LEU A 125 -8.80 -16.39 -12.27
C LEU A 125 -9.88 -16.93 -13.20
N LEU A 126 -10.63 -17.95 -12.78
CA LEU A 126 -11.78 -18.48 -13.52
C LEU A 126 -12.91 -17.45 -13.63
N ALA A 127 -13.23 -16.75 -12.53
CA ALA A 127 -14.22 -15.68 -12.53
C ALA A 127 -13.83 -14.54 -13.49
N ALA A 128 -12.57 -14.11 -13.45
CA ALA A 128 -12.04 -13.09 -14.36
C ALA A 128 -12.14 -13.53 -15.84
N LYS A 129 -11.80 -14.79 -16.14
CA LYS A 129 -11.96 -15.35 -17.49
C LYS A 129 -13.41 -15.34 -17.97
N ASN A 130 -14.36 -15.67 -17.09
CA ASN A 130 -15.78 -15.66 -17.44
C ASN A 130 -16.27 -14.23 -17.72
N VAL A 131 -15.90 -13.25 -16.89
CA VAL A 131 -16.22 -11.84 -17.12
C VAL A 131 -15.68 -11.36 -18.46
N ILE A 132 -14.42 -11.69 -18.78
CA ILE A 132 -13.81 -11.32 -20.07
C ILE A 132 -14.57 -11.99 -21.22
N LYS A 133 -14.88 -13.29 -21.13
CA LYS A 133 -15.58 -14.03 -22.18
C LYS A 133 -16.94 -13.43 -22.51
N GLU A 134 -17.69 -13.01 -21.50
CA GLU A 134 -18.99 -12.36 -21.66
C GLU A 134 -18.86 -10.93 -22.22
N ALA A 135 -17.86 -10.18 -21.76
CA ALA A 135 -17.66 -8.79 -22.14
C ALA A 135 -17.07 -8.61 -23.54
N LEU A 136 -16.23 -9.53 -24.01
CA LEU A 136 -15.46 -9.41 -25.24
C LEU A 136 -16.29 -9.05 -26.49
N PRO A 137 -17.44 -9.69 -26.77
CA PRO A 137 -18.28 -9.32 -27.90
C PRO A 137 -18.81 -7.88 -27.81
N ILE A 138 -19.17 -7.44 -26.59
CA ILE A 138 -19.67 -6.09 -26.33
C ILE A 138 -18.54 -5.07 -26.53
N CYS A 139 -17.37 -5.31 -25.93
CA CYS A 139 -16.19 -4.46 -26.08
C CYS A 139 -15.77 -4.33 -27.56
N LYS A 140 -15.80 -5.44 -28.30
CA LYS A 140 -15.52 -5.44 -29.75
C LYS A 140 -16.51 -4.56 -30.51
N ASN A 141 -17.81 -4.67 -30.23
CA ASN A 141 -18.83 -3.84 -30.88
C ASN A 141 -18.67 -2.36 -30.50
N THR A 142 -18.37 -2.04 -29.24
CA THR A 142 -18.06 -0.68 -28.78
C THR A 142 -16.86 -0.11 -29.54
N LEU A 143 -15.78 -0.89 -29.68
CA LEU A 143 -14.58 -0.47 -30.41
C LEU A 143 -14.87 -0.20 -31.88
N ILE A 144 -15.58 -1.11 -32.56
CA ILE A 144 -15.94 -0.95 -33.97
C ILE A 144 -16.85 0.27 -34.15
N GLY A 145 -17.86 0.44 -33.28
CA GLY A 145 -18.75 1.61 -33.29
C GLY A 145 -17.99 2.92 -33.12
N PHE A 146 -17.07 2.97 -32.16
CA PHE A 146 -16.20 4.12 -31.93
C PHE A 146 -15.31 4.44 -33.15
N LEU A 147 -14.69 3.44 -33.76
CA LEU A 147 -13.82 3.62 -34.92
C LEU A 147 -14.61 4.09 -36.16
N ASN A 148 -15.86 3.65 -36.30
CA ASN A 148 -16.75 3.99 -37.42
C ASN A 148 -17.50 5.31 -37.25
N ALA A 149 -17.61 5.84 -36.03
CA ALA A 149 -18.24 7.13 -35.82
C ALA A 149 -17.46 8.26 -36.52
N THR A 150 -18.19 9.11 -37.26
CA THR A 150 -17.63 10.13 -38.17
C THR A 150 -17.13 11.38 -37.48
N ASP A 151 -17.67 11.70 -36.30
CA ASP A 151 -17.34 12.91 -35.56
C ASP A 151 -17.10 12.62 -34.07
N ALA A 152 -16.64 13.64 -33.35
CA ALA A 152 -16.36 13.53 -31.91
C ALA A 152 -17.63 13.21 -31.09
N ALA A 153 -18.81 13.66 -31.52
CA ALA A 153 -20.06 13.44 -30.80
C ALA A 153 -20.52 11.98 -30.90
N GLY A 154 -20.47 11.37 -32.08
CA GLY A 154 -20.73 9.95 -32.30
C GLY A 154 -19.69 9.09 -31.58
N LYS A 155 -18.41 9.49 -31.61
CA LYS A 155 -17.35 8.79 -30.85
C LYS A 155 -17.61 8.84 -29.35
N ALA A 156 -18.07 9.96 -28.81
CA ALA A 156 -18.35 10.14 -27.39
C ALA A 156 -19.41 9.16 -26.85
N GLN A 157 -20.32 8.66 -27.68
CA GLN A 157 -21.33 7.67 -27.26
C GLN A 157 -20.73 6.34 -26.80
N TYR A 158 -19.52 6.02 -27.26
CA TYR A 158 -18.80 4.79 -26.93
C TYR A 158 -17.76 4.97 -25.83
N VAL A 159 -17.61 6.19 -25.32
CA VAL A 159 -16.52 6.59 -24.40
C VAL A 159 -17.06 6.76 -22.98
N TYR A 160 -16.29 6.28 -22.01
CA TYR A 160 -16.54 6.51 -20.59
C TYR A 160 -16.41 8.02 -20.31
N GLN A 161 -17.41 8.60 -19.66
CA GLN A 161 -17.53 10.07 -19.51
C GLN A 161 -17.53 10.84 -20.85
N GLY A 162 -17.96 10.21 -21.95
CA GLY A 162 -17.89 10.82 -23.28
C GLY A 162 -18.60 12.18 -23.39
N ARG A 163 -19.67 12.42 -22.61
CA ARG A 163 -20.34 13.73 -22.55
C ARG A 163 -19.42 14.82 -22.01
N GLU A 164 -18.67 14.54 -20.96
CA GLU A 164 -17.72 15.47 -20.33
C GLU A 164 -16.50 15.68 -21.25
N LEU A 165 -16.05 14.62 -21.92
CA LEU A 165 -14.88 14.64 -22.79
C LEU A 165 -15.17 15.15 -24.21
N ALA A 166 -16.42 15.37 -24.59
CA ALA A 166 -16.80 15.69 -25.98
C ALA A 166 -16.04 16.90 -26.56
N SER A 167 -15.84 17.95 -25.76
CA SER A 167 -15.06 19.14 -26.17
C SER A 167 -13.58 18.80 -26.41
N GLN A 168 -12.96 18.06 -25.48
CA GLN A 168 -11.57 17.59 -25.59
C GLN A 168 -11.39 16.70 -26.82
N MET A 169 -12.33 15.78 -27.06
CA MET A 169 -12.34 14.90 -28.23
C MET A 169 -12.45 15.70 -29.53
N SER A 170 -13.32 16.71 -29.59
CA SER A 170 -13.47 17.57 -30.77
C SER A 170 -12.17 18.30 -31.10
N LEU A 171 -11.53 18.91 -30.10
CA LEU A 171 -10.23 19.58 -30.26
C LEU A 171 -9.13 18.62 -30.69
N TYR A 172 -9.08 17.44 -30.09
CA TYR A 172 -8.12 16.40 -30.42
C TYR A 172 -8.25 15.96 -31.88
N TYR A 173 -9.46 15.61 -32.35
CA TYR A 173 -9.66 15.14 -33.72
C TYR A 173 -9.53 16.23 -34.77
N ARG A 174 -9.74 17.50 -34.43
CA ARG A 174 -9.40 18.63 -35.30
C ARG A 174 -7.90 18.72 -35.58
N ARG A 175 -7.08 18.42 -34.56
CA ARG A 175 -5.60 18.39 -34.65
C ARG A 175 -5.08 17.06 -35.20
N ASN A 176 -5.84 15.98 -35.06
CA ASN A 176 -5.47 14.61 -35.43
C ASN A 176 -6.55 13.95 -36.32
N PRO A 177 -6.77 14.44 -37.55
CA PRO A 177 -7.85 13.97 -38.43
C PRO A 177 -7.65 12.54 -38.96
N SER A 178 -6.46 11.97 -38.80
CA SER A 178 -6.06 10.68 -39.37
C SER A 178 -6.60 9.45 -38.62
N PHE A 179 -7.48 9.61 -37.63
CA PHE A 179 -8.16 8.49 -36.98
C PHE A 179 -9.32 7.95 -37.87
N SER A 180 -8.95 7.43 -39.04
CA SER A 180 -9.81 7.12 -40.19
C SER A 180 -10.27 5.65 -40.28
N SER A 181 -11.27 5.43 -41.13
CA SER A 181 -12.12 4.24 -41.38
C SER A 181 -11.40 2.93 -41.73
N VAL A 182 -10.11 2.94 -42.06
CA VAL A 182 -9.34 1.70 -42.32
C VAL A 182 -9.17 0.86 -41.03
N ARG A 183 -9.40 1.47 -39.87
CA ARG A 183 -9.32 0.83 -38.55
C ARG A 183 -10.61 0.12 -38.14
N SER A 184 -11.69 0.26 -38.91
CA SER A 184 -13.05 -0.24 -38.65
C SER A 184 -13.18 -1.74 -38.36
N GLN A 185 -12.18 -2.55 -38.72
CA GLN A 185 -12.18 -4.00 -38.50
C GLN A 185 -11.22 -4.47 -37.41
N ALA A 186 -10.94 -3.60 -36.42
CA ALA A 186 -10.09 -3.97 -35.29
C ALA A 186 -10.61 -5.23 -34.56
N GLN A 187 -9.68 -6.11 -34.18
CA GLN A 187 -9.95 -7.31 -33.38
C GLN A 187 -9.26 -7.18 -32.03
N ILE A 188 -9.90 -7.68 -30.97
CA ILE A 188 -9.26 -7.83 -29.67
C ILE A 188 -8.43 -9.12 -29.71
N VAL A 189 -7.11 -8.98 -29.66
CA VAL A 189 -6.14 -10.10 -29.68
C VAL A 189 -5.95 -10.67 -28.28
N ARG A 190 -5.94 -9.78 -27.28
CA ARG A 190 -5.76 -10.14 -25.88
C ARG A 190 -6.58 -9.21 -25.00
N ALA A 191 -7.10 -9.74 -23.89
CA ALA A 191 -7.81 -8.98 -22.88
C ALA A 191 -7.45 -9.48 -21.48
N GLU A 192 -7.35 -8.56 -20.53
CA GLU A 192 -7.08 -8.82 -19.12
C GLU A 192 -8.00 -7.95 -18.25
N LEU A 193 -8.54 -8.54 -17.18
CA LEU A 193 -9.33 -7.81 -16.19
C LEU A 193 -8.37 -7.05 -15.28
N LEU A 194 -8.56 -5.74 -15.18
CA LEU A 194 -7.75 -4.86 -14.35
C LEU A 194 -8.20 -4.93 -12.89
N LYS A 195 -7.22 -4.96 -11.99
CA LYS A 195 -7.43 -4.87 -10.54
C LYS A 195 -7.51 -3.40 -10.12
N GLY A 196 -8.05 -3.08 -8.94
CA GLY A 196 -8.00 -1.70 -8.40
C GLY A 196 -8.67 -0.63 -9.24
N THR A 197 -9.74 -1.00 -9.95
CA THR A 197 -10.50 -0.06 -10.77
C THR A 197 -11.82 0.24 -10.07
N LYS A 198 -12.28 1.49 -10.17
CA LYS A 198 -13.55 1.94 -9.55
C LYS A 198 -14.74 1.15 -10.11
N TYR A 199 -14.67 0.81 -11.39
CA TYR A 199 -15.61 -0.06 -12.08
C TYR A 199 -14.84 -1.20 -12.74
N PRO A 200 -15.44 -2.39 -12.91
CA PRO A 200 -14.81 -3.48 -13.64
C PRO A 200 -14.28 -2.99 -15.00
N THR A 201 -12.97 -3.12 -15.19
CA THR A 201 -12.29 -2.59 -16.37
C THR A 201 -11.46 -3.67 -17.04
N ILE A 202 -11.53 -3.74 -18.36
CA ILE A 202 -10.76 -4.69 -19.18
C ILE A 202 -9.72 -3.90 -19.97
N GLY A 203 -8.44 -4.19 -19.75
CA GLY A 203 -7.37 -3.76 -20.65
C GLY A 203 -7.28 -4.73 -21.82
N ALA A 204 -7.14 -4.22 -23.04
CA ALA A 204 -7.13 -5.00 -24.26
C ALA A 204 -6.01 -4.57 -25.21
N ILE A 205 -5.38 -5.55 -25.85
CA ILE A 205 -4.52 -5.36 -27.02
C ILE A 205 -5.37 -5.66 -28.25
N CYS A 206 -5.43 -4.69 -29.14
CA CYS A 206 -6.19 -4.74 -30.38
C CYS A 206 -5.26 -4.73 -31.59
N ALA A 207 -5.67 -5.39 -32.67
CA ALA A 207 -4.98 -5.36 -33.95
C ALA A 207 -5.91 -4.80 -35.03
N ASN A 208 -5.41 -3.90 -35.87
CA ASN A 208 -6.14 -3.43 -37.06
C ASN A 208 -5.92 -4.36 -38.27
N GLN A 209 -6.46 -3.99 -39.44
CA GLN A 209 -6.32 -4.78 -40.68
C GLN A 209 -4.86 -4.88 -41.15
N GLN A 210 -4.05 -3.86 -40.88
CA GLN A 210 -2.63 -3.82 -41.17
C GLN A 210 -1.79 -4.64 -40.17
N LYS A 211 -2.44 -5.29 -39.19
CA LYS A 211 -1.80 -6.00 -38.06
C LYS A 211 -1.01 -5.07 -37.12
N GLU A 212 -1.23 -3.76 -37.22
CA GLU A 212 -0.67 -2.82 -36.24
C GLU A 212 -1.42 -2.98 -34.92
N LEU A 213 -0.65 -3.02 -33.85
CA LEU A 213 -1.18 -3.21 -32.50
C LEU A 213 -1.41 -1.88 -31.81
N PHE A 214 -2.49 -1.81 -31.03
CA PHE A 214 -2.82 -0.67 -30.17
C PHE A 214 -3.55 -1.15 -28.92
N GLU A 215 -3.58 -0.33 -27.87
CA GLU A 215 -4.23 -0.67 -26.61
C GLU A 215 -5.53 0.08 -26.43
N ALA A 216 -6.49 -0.58 -25.78
CA ALA A 216 -7.74 0.01 -25.35
C ALA A 216 -8.07 -0.46 -23.93
N ALA A 217 -8.74 0.38 -23.16
CA ALA A 217 -9.31 -0.01 -21.88
C ALA A 217 -10.83 0.19 -21.94
N PHE A 218 -11.58 -0.79 -21.46
CA PHE A 218 -13.04 -0.80 -21.46
C PHE A 218 -13.55 -0.80 -20.03
N VAL A 219 -14.30 0.23 -19.66
CA VAL A 219 -14.90 0.43 -18.34
C VAL A 219 -16.36 0.00 -18.39
N LYS A 220 -16.80 -0.82 -17.43
CA LYS A 220 -18.20 -1.25 -17.32
C LYS A 220 -19.04 -0.16 -16.66
N VAL A 221 -20.03 0.35 -17.37
CA VAL A 221 -21.02 1.32 -16.86
C VAL A 221 -22.42 0.74 -17.03
N GLY A 222 -23.00 0.26 -15.93
CA GLY A 222 -24.27 -0.47 -15.97
C GLY A 222 -24.16 -1.73 -16.84
N PRO A 223 -25.02 -1.92 -17.86
CA PRO A 223 -24.95 -3.05 -18.78
C PRO A 223 -23.95 -2.85 -19.93
N GLU A 224 -23.39 -1.65 -20.09
CA GLU A 224 -22.55 -1.30 -21.23
C GLU A 224 -21.05 -1.34 -20.89
N TRP A 225 -20.22 -1.56 -21.91
CA TRP A 225 -18.78 -1.39 -21.83
C TRP A 225 -18.37 -0.20 -22.70
N LYS A 226 -17.70 0.79 -22.09
CA LYS A 226 -17.29 2.04 -22.74
C LYS A 226 -15.77 2.18 -22.74
N LEU A 227 -15.21 2.85 -23.74
CA LEU A 227 -13.77 3.06 -23.87
C LEU A 227 -13.26 4.15 -22.91
N ASP A 228 -12.15 3.90 -22.23
CA ASP A 228 -11.29 4.97 -21.72
C ASP A 228 -10.54 5.59 -22.90
N TRP A 229 -11.07 6.71 -23.36
CA TRP A 229 -10.53 7.45 -24.50
C TRP A 229 -9.16 8.07 -24.20
N LYS A 230 -8.94 8.56 -22.97
CA LYS A 230 -7.66 9.17 -22.58
C LYS A 230 -6.55 8.14 -22.59
N PHE A 231 -6.85 6.93 -22.10
CA PHE A 231 -5.96 5.78 -22.27
C PHE A 231 -5.72 5.50 -23.74
N MET A 232 -6.75 5.18 -24.53
CA MET A 232 -6.59 4.74 -25.92
C MET A 232 -5.83 5.74 -26.80
N MET A 233 -6.12 7.04 -26.68
CA MET A 233 -5.49 8.09 -27.50
C MET A 233 -4.18 8.61 -26.96
N ARG A 234 -3.77 8.18 -25.74
CA ARG A 234 -2.69 8.81 -24.97
C ARG A 234 -2.89 10.32 -24.92
N TYR A 235 -4.13 10.74 -24.66
CA TYR A 235 -4.52 12.14 -24.75
C TYR A 235 -3.70 12.98 -23.78
N ASP A 236 -3.24 14.13 -24.24
CA ASP A 236 -2.61 15.16 -23.44
C ASP A 236 -3.44 16.43 -23.61
N ASP A 237 -3.59 17.22 -22.55
CA ASP A 237 -4.33 18.48 -22.63
C ASP A 237 -3.61 19.48 -23.56
N ARG A 238 -2.29 19.33 -23.70
CA ARG A 238 -1.41 20.15 -24.55
C ARG A 238 -0.65 19.30 -25.55
N SER A 239 -0.32 19.87 -26.70
CA SER A 239 0.45 19.13 -27.70
C SER A 239 1.91 18.99 -27.25
N TRP A 240 2.39 17.77 -27.03
CA TRP A 240 3.79 17.50 -26.73
C TRP A 240 4.76 18.08 -27.76
N SER A 241 4.43 17.97 -29.05
CA SER A 241 5.26 18.50 -30.15
C SER A 241 5.30 20.02 -30.20
N LEU A 242 4.26 20.71 -29.70
CA LEU A 242 4.21 22.16 -29.64
C LEU A 242 4.63 22.70 -28.26
N PHE A 243 4.72 21.86 -27.24
CA PHE A 243 5.13 22.27 -25.90
C PHE A 243 6.45 23.06 -25.89
N PRO A 244 7.51 22.68 -26.64
CA PRO A 244 8.72 23.48 -26.73
C PRO A 244 8.51 24.90 -27.29
N SER A 245 7.45 25.18 -28.05
CA SER A 245 7.22 26.56 -28.54
C SER A 245 6.85 27.49 -27.39
N GLY A 246 6.14 26.97 -26.37
CA GLY A 246 5.63 27.73 -25.25
C GLY A 246 4.40 28.57 -25.58
N ASP A 247 3.77 28.35 -26.75
CA ASP A 247 2.61 29.12 -27.22
C ASP A 247 1.32 28.74 -26.47
N GLU A 248 1.21 27.50 -26.01
CA GLU A 248 0.07 27.03 -25.22
C GLU A 248 0.26 27.33 -23.72
N GLY A 249 1.40 27.92 -23.31
CA GLY A 249 1.81 28.24 -21.93
C GLY A 249 2.92 27.32 -21.40
N ASP A 250 3.30 27.50 -20.14
CA ASP A 250 4.56 26.96 -19.61
C ASP A 250 4.42 25.65 -18.81
N GLU A 251 3.22 25.23 -18.44
CA GLU A 251 3.00 23.95 -17.74
C GLU A 251 2.05 23.03 -18.50
N GLY A 252 2.26 21.72 -18.45
CA GLY A 252 1.38 20.76 -19.09
C GLY A 252 1.43 19.36 -18.47
N GLU A 253 0.33 18.63 -18.60
CA GLU A 253 0.25 17.21 -18.26
C GLU A 253 0.37 16.35 -19.51
N PHE A 254 1.24 15.34 -19.43
CA PHE A 254 1.57 14.51 -20.59
C PHE A 254 1.62 13.02 -20.22
N ARG A 255 1.11 12.18 -21.11
CA ARG A 255 1.29 10.73 -21.11
C ARG A 255 2.47 10.40 -22.02
N LEU A 256 3.60 10.08 -21.40
CA LEU A 256 4.89 9.87 -22.06
C LEU A 256 5.46 8.50 -21.72
N TYR A 257 6.42 8.07 -22.52
CA TYR A 257 7.42 7.13 -22.07
C TYR A 257 8.60 7.90 -21.45
N MET A 258 9.12 7.42 -20.33
CA MET A 258 10.30 7.93 -19.66
C MET A 258 11.43 6.90 -19.74
N ARG A 259 12.64 7.33 -20.09
CA ARG A 259 13.85 6.51 -20.07
C ARG A 259 14.94 7.20 -19.27
N VAL A 260 15.60 6.46 -18.39
CA VAL A 260 16.78 6.92 -17.64
C VAL A 260 18.03 6.73 -18.51
N ARG A 261 18.84 7.78 -18.72
CA ARG A 261 19.96 7.77 -19.68
C ARG A 261 21.23 7.08 -19.18
N ASP A 262 21.38 6.83 -17.88
CA ASP A 262 22.56 6.21 -17.27
C ASP A 262 22.18 5.04 -16.34
N SER A 263 21.59 3.98 -16.89
CA SER A 263 21.28 2.76 -16.13
C SER A 263 22.52 1.90 -15.77
N ASN A 264 23.74 2.41 -15.96
CA ASN A 264 24.96 1.77 -15.46
C ASN A 264 25.14 2.00 -13.95
N LYS A 265 24.16 1.53 -13.15
CA LYS A 265 24.22 1.07 -11.75
C LYS A 265 25.07 1.83 -10.72
N LYS A 266 25.42 3.08 -10.99
CA LYS A 266 26.11 3.99 -10.09
C LYS A 266 25.49 5.36 -10.27
N PHE A 267 24.45 5.64 -9.52
CA PHE A 267 23.94 6.99 -9.29
C PHE A 267 24.96 7.78 -8.43
N ASP A 268 26.24 7.79 -8.84
CA ASP A 268 27.33 8.55 -8.22
C ASP A 268 27.27 10.04 -8.65
N GLN A 269 26.25 10.41 -9.44
CA GLN A 269 26.00 11.78 -9.92
C GLN A 269 24.85 12.40 -9.12
N GLU A 270 24.98 13.67 -8.74
CA GLU A 270 23.98 14.43 -7.97
C GLU A 270 22.60 14.51 -8.67
N GLU A 271 22.56 14.22 -9.97
CA GLU A 271 21.37 14.33 -10.82
C GLU A 271 21.10 13.04 -11.63
N ILE A 272 19.83 12.75 -11.85
CA ILE A 272 19.32 11.74 -12.76
C ILE A 272 18.99 12.39 -14.10
N SER A 273 19.57 11.88 -15.19
CA SER A 273 19.26 12.31 -16.54
C SER A 273 18.12 11.49 -17.15
N LEU A 274 17.03 12.16 -17.49
CA LEU A 274 15.82 11.58 -18.08
C LEU A 274 15.63 12.04 -19.51
N VAL A 275 14.99 11.18 -20.31
CA VAL A 275 14.48 11.53 -21.63
C VAL A 275 13.07 11.02 -21.77
N PHE A 276 12.20 11.86 -22.31
CA PHE A 276 10.81 11.53 -22.56
C PHE A 276 10.53 11.36 -24.04
N TYR A 277 9.55 10.51 -24.35
CA TYR A 277 9.12 10.25 -25.72
C TYR A 277 7.59 10.19 -25.77
N LYS A 278 7.01 10.76 -26.83
CA LYS A 278 5.57 10.63 -27.04
C LYS A 278 5.22 9.21 -27.51
N PRO A 279 4.33 8.48 -26.81
CA PRO A 279 3.86 7.18 -27.26
C PRO A 279 3.03 7.33 -28.54
N GLN A 280 3.32 6.47 -29.52
CA GLN A 280 2.47 6.31 -30.69
C GLN A 280 1.33 5.32 -30.38
N ILE A 281 0.17 5.55 -30.99
CA ILE A 281 -1.02 4.70 -30.77
C ILE A 281 -0.85 3.33 -31.44
N TYR A 282 -0.17 3.28 -32.59
CA TYR A 282 0.10 2.07 -33.36
C TYR A 282 1.59 1.74 -33.31
N ARG A 283 1.93 0.45 -33.30
CA ARG A 283 3.29 -0.05 -33.45
C ARG A 283 3.44 -0.96 -34.67
N ASP A 284 4.47 -0.68 -35.45
CA ASP A 284 4.97 -1.48 -36.57
C ASP A 284 6.19 -2.34 -36.18
N GLY A 285 6.51 -2.44 -34.88
CA GLY A 285 7.57 -3.27 -34.33
C GLY A 285 8.84 -2.51 -33.92
N GLU A 286 9.03 -1.26 -34.37
CA GLU A 286 10.13 -0.40 -33.94
C GLU A 286 9.62 0.89 -33.30
N PHE A 287 10.11 1.23 -32.11
CA PHE A 287 9.76 2.50 -31.50
C PHE A 287 10.57 3.64 -32.13
N ARG A 288 9.87 4.56 -32.83
CA ARG A 288 10.45 5.74 -33.50
C ARG A 288 9.94 7.05 -32.91
N GLY A 289 10.06 7.20 -31.59
CA GLY A 289 9.73 8.46 -30.91
C GLY A 289 10.88 9.46 -31.00
N GLU A 290 10.57 10.73 -31.21
CA GLU A 290 11.56 11.80 -31.03
C GLU A 290 11.83 12.01 -29.53
N PRO A 291 13.11 12.00 -29.10
CA PRO A 291 13.46 12.24 -27.71
C PRO A 291 13.24 13.71 -27.34
N SER A 292 12.80 13.95 -26.10
CA SER A 292 12.87 15.26 -25.48
C SER A 292 14.32 15.73 -25.29
N PRO A 293 14.54 17.03 -25.04
CA PRO A 293 15.72 17.48 -24.31
C PRO A 293 15.91 16.68 -23.02
N THR A 294 17.15 16.54 -22.55
CA THR A 294 17.43 15.87 -21.27
C THR A 294 16.80 16.67 -20.15
N VAL A 295 16.05 15.99 -19.27
CA VAL A 295 15.51 16.55 -18.03
C VAL A 295 16.37 16.05 -16.89
N ARG A 296 16.82 16.96 -16.02
CA ARG A 296 17.67 16.64 -14.87
C ARG A 296 16.83 16.68 -13.60
N VAL A 297 16.98 15.67 -12.76
CA VAL A 297 16.27 15.58 -11.48
C VAL A 297 17.28 15.25 -10.39
N PRO A 298 17.40 16.05 -9.31
CA PRO A 298 18.31 15.75 -8.21
C PRO A 298 18.01 14.39 -7.58
N VAL A 299 19.04 13.57 -7.33
CA VAL A 299 18.91 12.22 -6.76
C VAL A 299 18.23 12.24 -5.39
N ASP A 300 18.59 13.21 -4.54
CA ASP A 300 18.07 13.32 -3.18
C ASP A 300 16.65 13.89 -3.08
N SER A 301 16.08 14.35 -4.21
CA SER A 301 14.71 14.84 -4.25
C SER A 301 13.69 13.70 -4.06
N ALA A 302 12.46 14.05 -3.66
CA ALA A 302 11.36 13.06 -3.61
C ALA A 302 11.12 12.39 -4.98
N LEU A 303 11.15 13.17 -6.07
CA LEU A 303 11.05 12.67 -7.44
C LEU A 303 12.23 11.76 -7.80
N GLY A 304 13.45 12.15 -7.43
CA GLY A 304 14.66 11.35 -7.67
C GLY A 304 14.57 9.96 -7.05
N ARG A 305 14.17 9.89 -5.78
CA ARG A 305 13.93 8.62 -5.08
C ARG A 305 12.86 7.75 -5.76
N GLN A 306 11.73 8.36 -6.15
CA GLN A 306 10.67 7.66 -6.88
C GLN A 306 11.17 7.09 -8.22
N ILE A 307 11.98 7.84 -8.96
CA ILE A 307 12.54 7.40 -10.26
C ILE A 307 13.53 6.25 -10.07
N ILE A 308 14.38 6.32 -9.05
CA ILE A 308 15.36 5.25 -8.75
C ILE A 308 14.63 3.95 -8.41
N GLU A 309 13.57 4.03 -7.61
CA GLU A 309 12.74 2.87 -7.30
C GLU A 309 12.10 2.29 -8.57
N MET A 310 11.52 3.14 -9.44
CA MET A 310 10.96 2.70 -10.71
C MET A 310 11.99 2.00 -11.59
N ALA A 311 13.18 2.58 -11.74
CA ALA A 311 14.26 2.02 -12.55
C ALA A 311 14.83 0.72 -11.96
N GLY A 312 14.82 0.57 -10.63
CA GLY A 312 15.29 -0.63 -9.94
C GLY A 312 14.43 -1.88 -10.20
N HIS A 313 13.14 -1.69 -10.53
CA HIS A 313 12.20 -2.78 -10.77
C HIS A 313 11.94 -3.07 -12.26
N GLU A 314 12.71 -2.47 -13.17
CA GLU A 314 12.44 -2.53 -14.62
C GLU A 314 12.35 -3.98 -15.15
N ASP A 315 13.27 -4.85 -14.72
CA ASP A 315 13.32 -6.25 -15.15
C ASP A 315 12.13 -7.09 -14.65
N ASP A 316 11.44 -6.63 -13.59
CA ASP A 316 10.32 -7.31 -12.95
C ASP A 316 8.95 -6.85 -13.50
N MET A 317 8.89 -5.72 -14.22
CA MET A 317 7.65 -5.11 -14.70
C MET A 317 7.08 -5.80 -15.95
N LYS A 318 6.63 -7.05 -15.82
CA LYS A 318 5.86 -7.73 -16.87
C LYS A 318 4.43 -7.20 -17.00
N LYS A 319 3.90 -6.64 -15.91
CA LYS A 319 2.55 -6.09 -15.80
C LYS A 319 2.61 -4.73 -15.11
N ASP A 320 1.64 -3.86 -15.41
CA ASP A 320 1.42 -2.66 -14.63
C ASP A 320 0.85 -2.99 -13.24
N ALA A 321 0.75 -1.96 -12.39
CA ALA A 321 0.18 -2.07 -11.04
C ALA A 321 -1.26 -2.63 -11.02
N TYR A 322 -1.98 -2.57 -12.15
CA TYR A 322 -3.35 -3.04 -12.28
C TYR A 322 -3.45 -4.43 -12.96
N GLY A 323 -2.32 -5.04 -13.28
CA GLY A 323 -2.23 -6.39 -13.83
C GLY A 323 -2.30 -6.48 -15.36
N PHE A 324 -2.24 -5.36 -16.07
CA PHE A 324 -2.19 -5.32 -17.54
C PHE A 324 -0.78 -5.56 -18.05
N THR A 325 -0.63 -6.43 -19.04
CA THR A 325 0.68 -6.84 -19.54
C THR A 325 1.32 -5.80 -20.45
N LEU A 326 2.53 -5.37 -20.07
CA LEU A 326 3.30 -4.29 -20.72
C LEU A 326 4.21 -4.80 -21.85
N VAL A 327 4.73 -6.02 -21.70
CA VAL A 327 5.89 -6.57 -22.44
C VAL A 327 5.70 -6.68 -23.96
N THR A 328 4.46 -6.73 -24.46
CA THR A 328 4.23 -6.90 -25.90
C THR A 328 4.36 -5.57 -26.67
N LEU A 329 4.19 -4.43 -26.00
CA LEU A 329 4.05 -3.12 -26.66
C LEU A 329 4.95 -2.03 -26.12
N ASP A 330 5.80 -2.28 -25.12
CA ASP A 330 6.74 -1.28 -24.63
C ASP A 330 8.18 -1.66 -25.00
N PRO A 331 9.03 -0.69 -25.38
CA PRO A 331 10.43 -1.00 -25.61
C PRO A 331 11.13 -1.23 -24.26
N PRO A 332 12.14 -2.10 -24.18
CA PRO A 332 12.97 -2.26 -22.97
C PRO A 332 13.61 -0.92 -22.60
N GLY A 333 13.69 -0.59 -21.31
CA GLY A 333 14.25 0.68 -20.82
C GLY A 333 13.25 1.82 -20.64
N TYR A 334 11.96 1.60 -20.90
CA TYR A 334 10.96 2.67 -20.91
C TYR A 334 9.85 2.42 -19.89
N HIS A 335 9.59 3.42 -19.07
CA HIS A 335 8.48 3.44 -18.12
C HIS A 335 7.32 4.25 -18.68
N ARG A 336 6.10 3.74 -18.55
CA ARG A 336 4.89 4.52 -18.84
C ARG A 336 4.68 5.51 -17.72
N VAL A 337 4.58 6.80 -18.05
CA VAL A 337 4.32 7.82 -17.04
C VAL A 337 3.26 8.81 -17.50
N ARG A 338 2.49 9.30 -16.53
CA ARG A 338 1.73 10.54 -16.65
C ARG A 338 2.45 11.55 -15.78
N VAL A 339 2.93 12.62 -16.40
CA VAL A 339 3.80 13.61 -15.74
C VAL A 339 3.24 15.01 -15.89
N LYS A 340 3.53 15.85 -14.91
CA LYS A 340 3.39 17.30 -15.03
C LYS A 340 4.75 17.90 -15.32
N MET A 341 4.86 18.65 -16.41
CA MET A 341 6.11 19.28 -16.85
C MET A 341 5.96 20.79 -16.93
N ARG A 342 7.07 21.49 -16.71
CA ARG A 342 7.21 22.93 -16.93
C ARG A 342 8.27 23.21 -17.98
N LEU A 343 8.00 24.22 -18.80
CA LEU A 343 8.93 24.82 -19.73
C LEU A 343 9.52 26.07 -19.09
N HIS A 344 10.80 26.05 -18.76
CA HIS A 344 11.53 27.27 -18.40
C HIS A 344 11.96 28.01 -19.64
N LYS A 345 11.76 29.34 -19.61
CA LYS A 345 12.13 30.26 -20.68
C LYS A 345 13.21 31.21 -20.15
N ASP A 346 14.41 30.68 -19.89
CA ASP A 346 15.56 31.49 -19.50
C ASP A 346 16.33 31.95 -20.75
N GLY A 347 15.92 33.11 -21.26
CA GLY A 347 16.55 33.73 -22.42
C GLY A 347 16.32 32.96 -23.73
N LEU A 348 17.40 32.42 -24.31
CA LEU A 348 17.37 31.65 -25.57
C LEU A 348 17.25 30.14 -25.34
N GLU A 349 17.57 29.66 -24.13
CA GLU A 349 17.53 28.24 -23.82
C GLU A 349 16.18 27.89 -23.21
N LYS A 350 15.61 26.80 -23.73
CA LYS A 350 14.32 26.25 -23.29
C LYS A 350 14.60 24.95 -22.58
N GLU A 351 14.40 24.94 -21.29
CA GLU A 351 14.64 23.76 -20.46
C GLU A 351 13.33 23.17 -19.97
N PHE A 352 13.29 21.84 -19.92
CA PHE A 352 12.15 21.09 -19.42
C PHE A 352 12.41 20.71 -17.97
N GLU A 353 11.50 21.08 -17.08
CA GLU A 353 11.49 20.69 -15.67
C GLU A 353 10.39 19.65 -15.44
N LEU A 354 10.73 18.55 -14.78
CA LEU A 354 9.74 17.59 -14.29
C LEU A 354 9.23 18.07 -12.92
N LEU A 355 7.96 18.45 -12.86
CA LEU A 355 7.33 18.89 -11.61
C LEU A 355 6.80 17.71 -10.79
N GLU A 356 6.20 16.72 -11.45
CA GLU A 356 5.51 15.63 -10.78
C GLU A 356 5.35 14.40 -11.68
N ILE A 357 5.46 13.20 -11.08
CA ILE A 357 5.00 11.95 -11.68
C ILE A 357 3.62 11.62 -11.11
N LEU A 358 2.58 11.94 -11.87
CA LEU A 358 1.18 11.76 -11.48
C LEU A 358 0.76 10.28 -11.45
N ALA A 359 1.38 9.46 -12.32
CA ALA A 359 1.08 8.03 -12.42
C ALA A 359 2.13 7.27 -13.22
N GLN A 360 2.25 5.96 -12.99
CA GLN A 360 3.10 5.03 -13.75
C GLN A 360 2.29 4.23 -14.80
N HIS A 361 1.24 4.84 -15.36
CA HIS A 361 0.32 4.25 -16.33
C HIS A 361 -0.39 5.34 -17.14
N TRP A 362 -1.20 4.93 -18.13
CA TRP A 362 -1.90 5.87 -19.02
C TRP A 362 -3.40 6.03 -18.75
N TYR A 363 -3.99 5.25 -17.85
CA TYR A 363 -5.42 5.31 -17.54
C TYR A 363 -5.88 6.74 -17.19
N GLY A 364 -7.15 7.05 -17.45
CA GLY A 364 -7.80 8.24 -16.88
C GLY A 364 -7.81 8.16 -15.35
N ALA A 365 -7.68 9.31 -14.67
CA ALA A 365 -7.74 9.34 -13.20
C ALA A 365 -9.06 8.75 -12.68
N ASP A 366 -10.17 9.03 -13.37
CA ASP A 366 -11.53 8.61 -12.99
C ASP A 366 -11.82 7.11 -13.17
N VAL A 367 -10.89 6.35 -13.75
CA VAL A 367 -11.03 4.89 -13.96
C VAL A 367 -10.55 4.10 -12.74
N LEU A 368 -9.60 4.65 -12.00
CA LEU A 368 -8.91 3.95 -10.92
C LEU A 368 -9.59 4.21 -9.58
N SER A 369 -9.54 3.22 -8.69
CA SER A 369 -9.92 3.43 -7.28
C SER A 369 -8.75 4.04 -6.53
N GLU A 370 -9.00 5.02 -5.67
CA GLU A 370 -7.96 5.63 -4.80
C GLU A 370 -7.25 4.59 -3.90
N GLU A 371 -7.88 3.44 -3.67
CA GLU A 371 -7.44 2.36 -2.77
C GLU A 371 -6.20 1.57 -3.22
N LEU A 372 -5.74 1.76 -4.46
CA LEU A 372 -4.54 1.08 -5.02
C LEU A 372 -3.46 2.05 -5.53
N ALA A 373 -3.60 3.35 -5.24
CA ALA A 373 -2.44 4.24 -5.33
C ALA A 373 -1.34 3.66 -4.41
N PRO A 374 -0.07 3.61 -4.84
CA PRO A 374 1.00 3.17 -3.96
C PRO A 374 0.88 3.93 -2.64
N ALA A 375 0.78 3.20 -1.54
CA ALA A 375 0.79 3.76 -0.20
C ALA A 375 2.09 4.52 -0.04
N ASP A 376 2.08 5.83 -0.30
CA ASP A 376 2.93 6.88 0.27
C ASP A 376 2.75 8.19 -0.53
N ALA A 377 1.62 8.86 -0.29
CA ALA A 377 1.46 10.29 -0.62
C ALA A 377 0.66 11.06 0.46
N SER A 378 0.38 10.47 1.62
CA SER A 378 -0.39 11.12 2.69
C SER A 378 0.30 11.18 4.05
N ALA A 379 1.60 10.89 4.13
CA ALA A 379 2.39 11.03 5.37
C ALA A 379 3.37 12.23 5.35
N ALA A 380 3.04 13.29 4.61
CA ALA A 380 3.78 14.54 4.63
C ALA A 380 2.82 15.72 4.82
N ASP A 381 2.04 15.69 5.90
CA ASP A 381 1.49 16.88 6.56
C ASP A 381 0.94 16.47 7.94
N ALA A 382 1.83 16.45 8.94
CA ALA A 382 1.50 16.53 10.37
C ALA A 382 2.69 17.08 11.16
#